data_AF-A0A8I0B4J9-F1
#
_entry.id   AF-A0A8I0B4J9-F1
#
_cell.length_a   1.000
_cell.length_b   1.000
_cell.length_c   1.000
_cell.angle_alpha   90.00
_cell.angle_beta   90.00
_cell.angle_gamma   90.00
#
_symmetry.space_group_name_H-M   'P 1'
#
loop_
_entity.id
_entity.type
_entity.pdbx_description
1 polymer ?
#
loop_
_entity_poly.entity_id
_entity_poly.type
_entity_poly.pdbx_seq_one_letter_code
_entity_poly.pdbx_strand_id
1 'polypeptide(L)' 'MDKLLLPTLIIVGMSILLLSVGIFIKGKFVNTHVSSNKALARKGVRCATSQDREARTENPHRVNEYSA' A
#
# COMPACT_ATOMS: atom_id res chain seq x y z
N MET A 1 35.47 17.21 17.56
CA MET A 1 34.48 16.28 16.97
C MET A 1 33.06 16.61 17.42
N ASP A 2 32.89 17.04 18.67
CA ASP A 2 31.60 17.05 19.37
C ASP A 2 30.65 18.18 18.95
N LYS A 3 31.21 19.31 18.50
CA LYS A 3 30.47 20.52 18.08
C LYS A 3 29.58 20.31 16.86
N LEU A 4 29.84 19.29 16.05
CA LEU A 4 29.06 18.97 14.84
C LEU A 4 28.07 17.83 15.07
N LEU A 5 28.34 16.94 16.03
CA LEU A 5 27.45 15.81 16.34
C LEU A 5 26.12 16.28 16.94
N LEU A 6 26.16 17.26 17.84
CA LEU A 6 24.94 17.78 18.48
C LEU A 6 23.96 18.44 17.49
N PRO A 7 24.37 19.40 16.62
CA PRO A 7 23.44 19.99 15.67
C PRO A 7 22.95 19.00 14.61
N THR A 8 23.78 18.04 14.18
CA THR A 8 23.37 17.03 13.19
C THR A 8 22.32 16.06 13.75
N LEU A 9 22.48 15.61 15.00
CA LEU A 9 21.48 14.78 15.68
C LEU A 9 20.13 15.49 15.83
N ILE A 10 20.14 16.79 16.17
CA ILE A 10 18.92 17.58 16.29
C ILE A 10 18.21 17.71 14.94
N ILE A 11 18.95 18.00 13.87
CA ILE A 11 18.38 18.13 12.51
C ILE A 11 17.77 16.80 12.04
N VAL A 12 18.46 15.68 12.23
CA VAL A 12 17.96 14.36 11.85
C VAL A 12 16.77 13.94 12.72
N GLY A 13 16.80 14.22 14.02
CA GLY A 13 15.65 13.99 14.90
C GLY A 13 14.42 14.78 14.46
N MET A 14 14.60 16.06 14.15
CA MET A 14 13.56 16.94 13.63
C MET A 14 12.97 16.45 12.30
N SER A 15 13.81 15.95 11.38
CA SER A 15 13.33 15.46 10.08
C SER A 15 12.47 14.20 10.22
N ILE A 16 12.86 13.27 11.09
CA ILE A 16 12.06 12.06 11.38
C ILE A 16 10.73 12.44 12.05
N LEU A 17 10.77 13.37 13.02
CA LEU A 17 9.56 13.86 13.67
C LEU A 17 8.59 14.45 12.64
N LEU A 18 9.06 15.39 11.80
CA LEU A 18 8.25 16.02 10.75
C LEU A 18 7.68 15.02 9.75
N LEU A 19 8.47 14.02 9.33
CA LEU A 19 8.02 12.97 8.42
C LEU A 19 6.90 12.11 9.03
N SER A 20 6.95 11.88 10.34
CA SER A 20 5.98 11.05 11.05
C SER A 20 4.64 11.74 11.36
N VAL A 21 4.57 13.08 11.30
CA VAL A 21 3.36 13.86 11.65
C VAL A 21 2.12 13.40 10.87
N GLY A 22 2.27 13.15 9.56
CA GLY A 22 1.15 12.71 8.72
C GLY A 22 0.57 11.36 9.13
N ILE A 23 1.41 10.46 9.65
CA ILE A 23 1.01 9.14 10.15
C ILE A 23 0.30 9.29 11.50
N PHE A 24 0.83 10.14 12.39
CA PHE A 24 0.20 10.43 13.68
C PHE A 24 -1.18 11.09 13.55
N ILE A 25 -1.36 12.04 12.62
CA ILE A 25 -2.66 12.73 12.43
C ILE A 25 -3.73 11.79 11.86
N LYS A 26 -3.39 10.97 10.86
CA LYS A 26 -4.37 10.04 10.25
C LYS A 26 -4.53 8.74 11.03
N GLY A 27 -3.61 8.44 11.95
CA GLY A 27 -3.72 7.40 12.98
C GLY A 27 -3.73 5.96 12.49
N LYS A 28 -3.92 5.72 11.19
CA LYS A 28 -3.98 4.38 10.59
C LYS A 28 -3.35 4.38 9.21
N PHE A 29 -2.42 3.47 9.00
CA PHE A 29 -2.07 3.06 7.65
C PHE A 29 -3.31 2.46 6.99
N VAL A 30 -3.51 2.78 5.71
CA VAL A 30 -4.57 2.14 4.92
C VAL A 30 -4.33 0.64 4.91
N ASN A 31 -5.40 -0.17 4.81
CA ASN A 31 -5.23 -1.61 4.64
C ASN A 31 -4.36 -1.87 3.41
N THR A 32 -3.18 -2.45 3.59
CA THR A 32 -2.26 -2.79 2.49
C THR A 32 -2.78 -3.95 1.65
N HIS A 33 -3.76 -4.70 2.17
CA HIS A 33 -4.41 -5.76 1.42
C HIS A 33 -5.29 -5.18 0.31
N VAL A 34 -4.92 -5.45 -0.94
CA VAL A 34 -5.58 -4.93 -2.15
C VAL A 34 -7.10 -5.17 -2.13
N SER A 35 -7.55 -6.33 -1.65
CA SER A 35 -8.98 -6.67 -1.61
C SER A 35 -9.76 -5.97 -0.50
N SER A 36 -9.10 -5.48 0.56
CA SER A 36 -9.75 -4.85 1.72
C SER A 36 -9.53 -3.33 1.77
N ASN A 37 -8.86 -2.78 0.76
CA ASN A 37 -8.57 -1.35 0.67
C ASN A 37 -9.67 -0.62 -0.11
N LYS A 38 -10.53 0.11 0.60
CA LYS A 38 -11.61 0.92 0.01
C LYS A 38 -11.09 1.99 -0.98
N ALA A 39 -9.88 2.51 -0.77
CA ALA A 39 -9.31 3.51 -1.67
C ALA A 39 -8.85 2.89 -3.01
N LEU A 40 -8.28 1.67 -2.97
CA LEU A 40 -7.92 0.92 -4.17
C LEU A 40 -9.16 0.40 -4.91
N ALA A 41 -10.16 -0.08 -4.17
CA ALA A 41 -11.44 -0.50 -4.73
C ALA A 41 -12.15 0.65 -5.48
N ARG A 42 -12.16 1.88 -4.94
CA ARG A 42 -12.70 3.07 -5.62
C ARG A 42 -11.95 3.41 -6.92
N LYS A 43 -10.69 3.03 -7.04
CA LYS A 43 -9.88 3.20 -8.26
C LYS A 43 -10.01 2.03 -9.24
N GLY A 44 -10.86 1.03 -8.94
CA GLY A 44 -11.04 -0.16 -9.77
C GLY A 44 -9.91 -1.20 -9.63
N VAL A 45 -8.97 -1.02 -8.70
CA VAL A 45 -7.86 -1.95 -8.50
C VAL A 45 -8.32 -3.11 -7.62
N ARG A 46 -8.41 -4.32 -8.19
CA ARG A 46 -8.74 -5.57 -7.48
C ARG A 46 -7.54 -6.52 -7.43
N CYS A 47 -7.64 -7.63 -6.68
CA CYS A 47 -6.59 -8.65 -6.73
C CYS A 47 -6.45 -9.24 -8.14
N ALA A 48 -5.25 -9.65 -8.51
CA ALA A 48 -4.95 -10.17 -9.86
C ALA A 48 -5.92 -11.30 -10.25
N THR A 49 -6.22 -12.23 -9.34
CA THR A 49 -7.16 -13.33 -9.58
C THR A 49 -8.59 -12.87 -9.85
N SER A 50 -9.07 -11.82 -9.15
CA SER A 50 -10.40 -11.26 -9.42
C SER A 50 -10.44 -10.52 -10.75
N GLN A 51 -9.40 -9.73 -11.06
CA GLN A 51 -9.30 -9.03 -12.35
C GLN A 51 -9.23 -10.02 -13.50
N ASP A 52 -8.44 -11.09 -13.36
CA ASP A 52 -8.34 -12.18 -14.34
C ASP A 52 -9.68 -12.88 -14.54
N ARG A 53 -10.43 -13.14 -13.46
CA ARG A 53 -11.78 -13.70 -13.54
C ARG A 53 -12.78 -12.77 -14.23
N GLU A 54 -12.72 -11.47 -13.98
CA GLU A 54 -13.58 -10.47 -14.63
C GLU A 54 -13.22 -10.25 -16.10
N ALA A 55 -11.94 -10.36 -16.45
CA ALA A 55 -11.46 -10.25 -17.83
C ALA A 55 -11.72 -11.51 -18.67
N ARG A 56 -12.04 -12.66 -18.05
CA ARG A 56 -12.42 -13.86 -18.81
C ARG A 56 -13.74 -13.61 -19.54
N THR A 57 -13.68 -13.72 -20.86
CA THR A 57 -14.86 -13.80 -21.72
C THR A 57 -15.45 -15.21 -21.66
N GLU A 58 -16.76 -15.36 -21.84
CA GLU A 58 -17.39 -16.68 -21.96
C GLU A 58 -16.84 -17.42 -23.18
N ASN A 59 -16.20 -18.55 -22.95
CA ASN A 59 -15.64 -19.41 -23.99
C ASN A 59 -16.23 -20.82 -23.85
N PRO A 60 -16.93 -21.34 -24.88
CA PRO A 60 -17.51 -22.69 -24.84
C PRO A 60 -16.47 -23.81 -24.77
N HIS A 61 -15.20 -23.51 -25.08
CA HIS A 61 -14.07 -24.43 -25.00
C HIS A 61 -13.14 -24.16 -23.80
N ARG A 62 -13.62 -23.45 -22.77
CA ARG A 62 -12.80 -23.14 -21.60
C ARG A 62 -12.37 -24.44 -20.89
N VAL A 63 -11.05 -24.63 -20.77
CA VAL A 63 -10.47 -25.70 -19.94
C VAL A 63 -10.69 -25.38 -18.46
N ASN A 64 -11.00 -26.37 -17.64
CA ASN A 64 -11.10 -26.18 -16.20
C ASN A 64 -9.71 -25.92 -15.64
N GLU A 65 -9.46 -24.67 -15.24
CA GLU A 65 -8.23 -24.26 -14.59
C GLU A 65 -8.28 -24.70 -13.13
N TYR A 66 -7.36 -25.57 -12.71
CA TYR A 66 -7.27 -26.01 -11.32
C TYR A 66 -6.78 -24.82 -10.48
N SER A 67 -7.66 -24.28 -9.65
CA SER A 67 -7.31 -23.19 -8.72
C SER A 67 -6.47 -23.78 -7.59
N ALA A 68 -5.25 -23.26 -7.39
CA ALA A 68 -4.41 -23.60 -6.24
C ALA A 68 -4.99 -23.02 -4.93
#